data_AF-A0A4Q6CGU2-F1
#
_entry.id   AF-A0A4Q6CGU2-F1
#
_cell.length_a   1.000
_cell.length_b   1.000
_cell.length_c   1.000
_cell.angle_alpha   90.00
_cell.angle_beta   90.00
_cell.angle_gamma   90.00
#
_symmetry.space_group_name_H-M   'P 1'
#
loop_
_entity.id
_entity.type
_entity.pdbx_description
1 polymer ?
#
loop_
_entity_poly.entity_id
_entity_poly.type
_entity_poly.pdbx_seq_one_letter_code
_entity_poly.pdbx_strand_id
1 'polypeptide(L)'
;MPGLKLITDKANSYWAIHDRAMMAASNLKRSEIEMLDALIAVESRQVYYQMEIKDLFQYCTEMLGLSRHASYNFITVMNKSKEVPALLAAIRDGSTTVSKARKICSVINEKNSKEWIGLTRECSSRIVERAVAMANPRAAVHESMKYVSADVLELKFAVSEEWSELLNDVKDLMSQKERRAVSTEESLFLLMSEFKLKHDPVLKAERAQARNAGRTLKTGCAKTAPIGSTNDQTTASNGSTCYSSTVDATSATPAVVSYLVGTKINRYIPAASRHKLSLRDSGKCRFVDRHGKRCNSGRWVQKHHVHHFAEGGSHDAENLETLCWAHHVMKHRN
;
A
#
# COMPACT_ATOMS: atom_id res chain seq x y z
N MET A 1 51.68 -16.51 -55.08
CA MET A 1 50.52 -17.01 -54.32
C MET A 1 50.70 -16.62 -52.86
N PRO A 2 50.11 -15.51 -52.40
CA PRO A 2 50.28 -15.05 -51.03
C PRO A 2 49.36 -15.85 -50.09
N GLY A 3 49.97 -16.57 -49.14
CA GLY A 3 49.28 -17.34 -48.11
C GLY A 3 48.56 -16.45 -47.11
N LEU A 4 47.32 -16.83 -46.78
CA LEU A 4 46.39 -16.12 -45.92
C LEU A 4 47.01 -15.73 -44.57
N LYS A 5 46.98 -14.44 -44.25
CA LYS A 5 47.11 -13.96 -42.88
C LYS A 5 45.83 -14.31 -42.11
N LEU A 6 45.99 -14.99 -40.98
CA LEU A 6 44.94 -15.22 -39.99
C LEU A 6 44.37 -13.88 -39.52
N ILE A 7 43.09 -13.65 -39.81
CA ILE A 7 42.35 -12.47 -39.37
C ILE A 7 42.10 -12.61 -37.86
N THR A 8 42.96 -11.95 -37.12
CA THR A 8 42.78 -11.52 -35.73
C THR A 8 41.55 -10.60 -35.65
N ASP A 9 40.37 -11.17 -35.37
CA ASP A 9 39.21 -10.38 -34.89
C ASP A 9 38.09 -11.23 -34.23
N LYS A 10 38.38 -12.45 -33.77
CA LYS A 10 37.37 -13.31 -33.12
C LYS A 10 37.18 -13.05 -31.61
N ALA A 11 38.09 -12.34 -30.95
CA ALA A 11 38.08 -12.19 -29.49
C ALA A 11 36.92 -11.31 -28.94
N ASN A 12 36.35 -10.45 -29.79
CA ASN A 12 35.24 -9.54 -29.47
C ASN A 12 33.93 -9.89 -30.20
N SER A 13 33.84 -11.07 -30.82
CA SER A 13 32.59 -11.55 -31.41
C SER A 13 31.53 -11.78 -30.32
N TYR A 14 30.26 -11.51 -30.63
CA TYR A 14 29.13 -11.80 -29.73
C TYR A 14 29.18 -13.23 -29.18
N TRP A 15 29.54 -14.21 -30.02
CA TRP A 15 29.67 -15.61 -29.62
C TRP A 15 30.88 -15.84 -28.69
N ALA A 16 32.02 -15.21 -28.95
CA ALA A 16 33.19 -15.34 -28.08
C ALA A 16 32.96 -14.71 -26.69
N ILE A 17 32.18 -13.62 -26.62
CA ILE A 17 31.76 -12.99 -25.36
C ILE A 17 30.78 -13.92 -24.61
N HIS A 18 29.80 -14.47 -25.32
CA HIS A 18 28.85 -15.45 -24.76
C HIS A 18 29.59 -16.69 -24.21
N ASP A 19 30.49 -17.29 -25.00
CA ASP A 19 31.25 -18.47 -24.62
C ASP A 19 32.13 -18.19 -23.39
N ARG A 20 32.79 -17.02 -23.34
CA ARG A 20 33.56 -16.60 -22.16
C ARG A 20 32.66 -16.49 -20.91
N ALA A 21 31.48 -15.91 -21.04
CA ALA A 21 30.52 -15.80 -19.94
C ALA A 21 30.03 -17.18 -19.48
N MET A 22 29.75 -18.10 -20.42
CA MET A 22 29.36 -19.48 -20.13
C MET A 22 30.46 -20.25 -19.40
N MET A 23 31.71 -20.11 -19.85
CA MET A 23 32.87 -20.71 -19.17
C MET A 23 33.05 -20.15 -17.76
N ALA A 24 32.96 -18.83 -17.59
CA ALA A 24 33.06 -18.20 -16.27
C ALA A 24 31.95 -18.68 -15.32
N ALA A 25 30.71 -18.79 -15.81
CA ALA A 25 29.59 -19.31 -15.02
C ALA A 25 29.78 -20.78 -14.62
N SER A 26 30.32 -21.62 -15.51
CA SER A 26 30.66 -23.02 -15.21
C SER A 26 31.78 -23.13 -14.17
N ASN A 27 32.84 -22.33 -14.33
CA ASN A 27 33.96 -22.29 -13.38
C ASN A 27 33.51 -21.80 -12.00
N LEU A 28 32.60 -20.82 -11.92
CA LEU A 28 32.04 -20.36 -10.65
C LEU A 28 31.31 -21.50 -9.93
N LYS A 29 30.43 -22.23 -10.62
CA LYS A 29 29.72 -23.38 -10.04
C LYS A 29 30.68 -24.44 -9.52
N ARG A 30 31.71 -24.77 -10.29
CA ARG A 30 32.75 -25.73 -9.87
C ARG A 30 33.49 -25.24 -8.63
N SER A 31 33.90 -23.96 -8.63
CA SER A 31 34.62 -23.35 -7.51
C SER A 31 33.76 -23.31 -6.24
N GLU A 32 32.45 -23.07 -6.36
CA GLU A 32 31.52 -23.13 -5.21
C GLU A 32 31.44 -24.54 -4.61
N ILE A 33 31.43 -25.59 -5.45
CA ILE A 33 31.43 -26.98 -4.99
C ILE A 33 32.76 -27.31 -4.30
N GLU A 34 33.89 -26.99 -4.93
CA GLU A 34 35.24 -27.19 -4.38
C GLU A 34 35.40 -26.44 -3.04
N MET A 35 34.90 -25.20 -2.97
CA MET A 35 34.91 -24.40 -1.75
C MET A 35 34.10 -25.07 -0.63
N LEU A 36 32.92 -25.59 -0.94
CA LEU A 36 32.09 -26.29 0.04
C LEU A 36 32.81 -27.55 0.56
N ASP A 37 33.41 -28.34 -0.32
CA ASP A 37 34.18 -29.54 0.05
C ASP A 37 35.43 -29.20 0.88
N ALA A 38 36.13 -28.13 0.54
CA ALA A 38 37.26 -27.63 1.32
C ALA A 38 36.84 -27.21 2.73
N LEU A 39 35.71 -26.49 2.87
CA LEU A 39 35.19 -26.10 4.19
C LEU A 39 34.76 -27.31 5.03
N ILE A 40 34.17 -28.35 4.42
CA ILE A 40 33.88 -29.60 5.11
C ILE A 40 35.18 -30.21 5.68
N ALA A 41 36.25 -30.24 4.88
CA ALA A 41 37.53 -30.77 5.31
C ALA A 41 38.17 -29.93 6.44
N VAL A 42 38.17 -28.61 6.29
CA VAL A 42 38.65 -27.65 7.31
C VAL A 42 37.91 -27.86 8.63
N GLU A 43 36.59 -27.94 8.58
CA GLU A 43 35.75 -28.09 9.77
C GLU A 43 35.92 -29.47 10.43
N SER A 44 36.05 -30.54 9.64
CA SER A 44 36.24 -31.91 10.18
C SER A 44 37.55 -32.07 10.98
N ARG A 45 38.57 -31.28 10.65
CA ARG A 45 39.90 -31.30 11.30
C ARG A 45 40.13 -30.07 12.18
N GLN A 46 39.15 -29.17 12.26
CA GLN A 46 39.22 -27.89 12.94
C GLN A 46 40.52 -27.13 12.64
N VAL A 47 40.89 -27.08 11.34
CA VAL A 47 42.19 -26.55 10.86
C VAL A 47 42.43 -25.11 11.33
N TYR A 48 41.38 -24.32 11.50
CA TYR A 48 41.45 -22.94 11.98
C TYR A 48 42.12 -22.79 13.36
N TYR A 49 42.06 -23.81 14.24
CA TYR A 49 42.77 -23.74 15.52
C TYR A 49 44.29 -23.79 15.36
N GLN A 50 44.80 -24.47 14.33
CA GLN A 50 46.24 -24.48 14.03
C GLN A 50 46.74 -23.12 13.52
N MET A 51 45.82 -22.25 13.11
CA MET A 51 46.10 -20.88 12.68
C MET A 51 45.71 -19.85 13.75
N GLU A 52 45.49 -20.29 14.99
CA GLU A 52 45.13 -19.44 16.13
C GLU A 52 43.81 -18.66 15.94
N ILE A 53 42.90 -19.19 15.10
CA ILE A 53 41.58 -18.61 14.84
C ILE A 53 40.52 -19.36 15.64
N LYS A 54 39.55 -18.62 16.20
CA LYS A 54 38.60 -19.15 17.18
C LYS A 54 37.49 -20.01 16.58
N ASP A 55 37.09 -19.75 15.33
CA ASP A 55 35.96 -20.41 14.70
C ASP A 55 36.05 -20.41 13.17
N LEU A 56 35.26 -21.28 12.53
CA LEU A 56 35.21 -21.42 11.08
C LEU A 56 34.71 -20.15 10.37
N PHE A 57 33.86 -19.35 11.01
CA PHE A 57 33.34 -18.13 10.40
C PHE A 57 34.44 -17.08 10.27
N GLN A 58 35.21 -16.86 11.32
CA GLN A 58 36.37 -15.98 11.35
C GLN A 58 37.43 -16.46 10.36
N TYR A 59 37.65 -17.78 10.27
CA TYR A 59 38.54 -18.38 9.26
C TYR A 59 38.10 -18.02 7.83
N CYS A 60 36.81 -18.15 7.50
CA CYS A 60 36.28 -17.77 6.19
C CYS A 60 36.49 -16.28 5.88
N THR A 61 36.27 -15.39 6.85
CA THR A 61 36.34 -13.94 6.61
C THR A 61 37.77 -13.40 6.62
N GLU A 62 38.62 -13.88 7.52
CA GLU A 62 39.97 -13.33 7.74
C GLU A 62 41.03 -14.05 6.91
N MET A 63 40.99 -15.39 6.83
CA MET A 63 42.00 -16.15 6.08
C MET A 63 41.64 -16.34 4.61
N LEU A 64 40.37 -16.65 4.32
CA LEU A 64 39.93 -16.90 2.94
C LEU A 64 39.44 -15.64 2.22
N GLY A 65 39.30 -14.51 2.93
CA GLY A 65 38.83 -13.25 2.37
C GLY A 65 37.38 -13.28 1.86
N LEU A 66 36.56 -14.23 2.34
CA LEU A 66 35.15 -14.30 1.94
C LEU A 66 34.34 -13.19 2.61
N SER A 67 33.35 -12.65 1.89
CA SER A 67 32.38 -11.75 2.51
C SER A 67 31.63 -12.46 3.65
N ARG A 68 31.19 -11.69 4.66
CA ARG A 68 30.35 -12.23 5.76
C ARG A 68 29.14 -13.00 5.23
N HIS A 69 28.48 -12.47 4.20
CA HIS A 69 27.32 -13.12 3.58
C HIS A 69 27.67 -14.46 2.91
N ALA A 70 28.75 -14.50 2.13
CA ALA A 70 29.22 -15.75 1.51
C ALA A 70 29.60 -16.79 2.59
N SER A 71 30.33 -16.37 3.62
CA SER A 71 30.73 -17.21 4.74
C SER A 71 29.53 -17.84 5.43
N TYR A 72 28.50 -17.05 5.78
CA TYR A 72 27.27 -17.57 6.35
C TYR A 72 26.56 -18.57 5.44
N ASN A 73 26.50 -18.30 4.13
CA ASN A 73 25.83 -19.20 3.19
C ASN A 73 26.53 -20.56 3.12
N PHE A 74 27.85 -20.56 2.91
CA PHE A 74 28.62 -21.80 2.86
C PHE A 74 28.56 -22.58 4.16
N ILE A 75 28.75 -21.93 5.32
CA ILE A 75 28.70 -22.61 6.62
C ILE A 75 27.31 -23.20 6.88
N THR A 76 26.24 -22.47 6.56
CA THR A 76 24.88 -22.98 6.73
C THR A 76 24.62 -24.21 5.86
N VAL A 77 24.99 -24.13 4.58
CA VAL A 77 24.82 -25.26 3.64
C VAL A 77 25.68 -26.45 4.08
N MET A 78 26.94 -26.20 4.43
CA MET A 78 27.86 -27.21 4.95
C MET A 78 27.28 -27.95 6.16
N ASN A 79 26.82 -27.22 7.17
CA ASN A 79 26.23 -27.83 8.37
C ASN A 79 24.96 -28.62 8.02
N LYS A 80 24.09 -28.07 7.17
CA LYS A 80 22.89 -28.79 6.72
C LYS A 80 23.22 -30.03 5.88
N SER A 81 24.30 -29.99 5.10
CA SER A 81 24.82 -31.12 4.32
C SER A 81 25.36 -32.25 5.20
N LYS A 82 25.83 -31.96 6.42
CA LYS A 82 26.19 -33.00 7.41
C LYS A 82 24.95 -33.74 7.91
N GLU A 83 23.85 -33.02 8.15
CA GLU A 83 22.57 -33.58 8.58
C GLU A 83 21.81 -34.29 7.44
N VAL A 84 21.96 -33.81 6.20
CA VAL A 84 21.27 -34.34 5.02
C VAL A 84 22.30 -34.61 3.92
N PRO A 85 22.97 -35.77 3.91
CA PRO A 85 24.01 -36.09 2.92
C PRO A 85 23.52 -36.03 1.46
N ALA A 86 22.24 -36.31 1.24
CA ALA A 86 21.60 -36.16 -0.07
C ALA A 86 21.68 -34.73 -0.63
N LEU A 87 21.70 -33.71 0.23
CA LEU A 87 21.87 -32.31 -0.18
C LEU A 87 23.26 -32.06 -0.75
N LEU A 88 24.31 -32.62 -0.13
CA LEU A 88 25.68 -32.50 -0.63
C LEU A 88 25.84 -33.20 -1.98
N ALA A 89 25.27 -34.40 -2.12
CA ALA A 89 25.27 -35.14 -3.39
C ALA A 89 24.62 -34.32 -4.52
N ALA A 90 23.46 -33.71 -4.23
CA ALA A 90 22.75 -32.86 -5.18
C ALA A 90 23.47 -31.55 -5.56
N ILE A 91 24.36 -31.05 -4.70
CA ILE A 91 25.22 -29.90 -5.03
C ILE A 91 26.37 -30.36 -5.94
N ARG A 92 27.00 -31.49 -5.61
CA ARG A 92 28.14 -32.05 -6.37
C ARG A 92 27.75 -32.48 -7.78
N ASP A 93 26.57 -33.05 -7.97
CA ASP A 93 26.06 -33.45 -9.29
C ASP A 93 25.48 -32.28 -10.11
N GLY A 94 25.38 -31.10 -9.51
CA GLY A 94 24.84 -29.89 -10.15
C GLY A 94 23.32 -29.84 -10.23
N SER A 95 22.59 -30.76 -9.59
CA SER A 95 21.12 -30.73 -9.49
C SER A 95 20.61 -29.49 -8.75
N THR A 96 21.41 -28.96 -7.83
CA THR A 96 21.14 -27.70 -7.14
C THR A 96 22.41 -26.86 -6.99
N THR A 97 22.26 -25.57 -6.72
CA THR A 97 23.39 -24.66 -6.45
C THR A 97 23.47 -24.35 -4.96
N VAL A 98 24.64 -23.97 -4.45
CA VAL A 98 24.83 -23.57 -3.04
C VAL A 98 23.84 -22.47 -2.64
N SER A 99 23.63 -21.50 -3.54
CA SER A 99 22.66 -20.42 -3.34
C SER A 99 21.20 -20.88 -3.23
N LYS A 100 20.78 -21.89 -4.00
CA LYS A 100 19.42 -22.48 -3.90
C LYS A 100 19.29 -23.40 -2.69
N ALA A 101 20.29 -24.25 -2.44
CA ALA A 101 20.37 -25.12 -1.27
C ALA A 101 20.26 -24.33 0.04
N ARG A 102 20.88 -23.15 0.11
CA ARG A 102 20.81 -22.27 1.28
C ARG A 102 19.37 -21.92 1.67
N LYS A 103 18.47 -21.75 0.70
CA LYS A 103 17.08 -21.29 0.93
C LYS A 103 16.24 -22.36 1.62
N ILE A 104 16.46 -23.63 1.26
CA ILE A 104 15.73 -24.77 1.81
C ILE A 104 16.30 -25.30 3.13
N CYS A 105 17.45 -24.80 3.59
CA CYS A 105 18.12 -25.28 4.81
C CYS A 105 17.25 -25.24 6.08
N SER A 106 16.22 -24.38 6.11
CA SER A 106 15.31 -24.28 7.26
C SER A 106 14.21 -25.34 7.32
N VAL A 107 13.96 -26.05 6.21
CA VAL A 107 12.83 -27.00 6.05
C VAL A 107 13.26 -28.39 5.61
N ILE A 108 14.44 -28.52 4.98
CA ILE A 108 14.97 -29.80 4.53
C ILE A 108 15.43 -30.66 5.72
N ASN A 109 15.05 -31.93 5.67
CA ASN A 109 15.46 -33.02 6.55
C ASN A 109 15.68 -34.29 5.70
N GLU A 110 16.14 -35.39 6.32
CA GLU A 110 16.42 -36.62 5.59
C GLU A 110 15.18 -37.20 4.88
N LYS A 111 14.01 -37.12 5.50
CA LYS A 111 12.75 -37.69 5.00
C LYS A 111 12.21 -36.97 3.77
N ASN A 112 12.27 -35.62 3.77
CA ASN A 112 11.73 -34.78 2.69
C ASN A 112 12.81 -34.28 1.71
N SER A 113 14.04 -34.76 1.85
CA SER A 113 15.21 -34.33 1.05
C SER A 113 14.97 -34.40 -0.46
N LYS A 114 14.38 -35.51 -0.95
CA LYS A 114 14.10 -35.73 -2.37
C LYS A 114 13.17 -34.66 -2.97
N GLU A 115 12.11 -34.31 -2.24
CA GLU A 115 11.11 -33.33 -2.71
C GLU A 115 11.71 -31.92 -2.79
N TRP A 116 12.40 -31.48 -1.74
CA TRP A 116 13.01 -30.15 -1.72
C TRP A 116 14.15 -30.01 -2.74
N ILE A 117 14.97 -31.05 -2.92
CA ILE A 117 16.04 -31.05 -3.92
C ILE A 117 15.43 -30.97 -5.33
N GLY A 118 14.39 -31.77 -5.62
CA GLY A 118 13.65 -31.71 -6.90
C GLY A 118 13.10 -30.31 -7.18
N LEU A 119 12.50 -29.67 -6.17
CA LEU A 119 11.98 -28.32 -6.28
C LEU A 119 13.09 -27.30 -6.58
N THR A 120 14.27 -27.42 -5.96
CA THR A 120 15.40 -26.53 -6.29
C THR A 120 15.96 -26.74 -7.70
N ARG A 121 15.88 -27.97 -8.23
CA ARG A 121 16.34 -28.29 -9.58
C ARG A 121 15.45 -27.65 -10.64
N GLU A 122 14.14 -27.80 -10.49
CA GLU A 122 13.16 -27.49 -11.54
C GLU A 122 12.64 -26.05 -11.45
N CYS A 123 12.50 -25.50 -10.25
CA CYS A 123 11.84 -24.22 -10.05
C CYS A 123 12.81 -23.04 -9.97
N SER A 124 12.26 -21.84 -10.20
CA SER A 124 12.97 -20.58 -9.98
C SER A 124 13.20 -20.35 -8.48
N SER A 125 14.18 -19.50 -8.17
CA SER A 125 14.48 -19.21 -6.77
C SER A 125 13.30 -18.59 -6.01
N ARG A 126 12.44 -17.81 -6.66
CA ARG A 126 11.26 -17.19 -6.04
C ARG A 126 10.24 -18.26 -5.63
N ILE A 127 10.03 -19.26 -6.48
CA ILE A 127 9.10 -20.38 -6.20
C ILE A 127 9.62 -21.21 -5.03
N VAL A 128 10.94 -21.48 -4.99
CA VAL A 128 11.58 -22.17 -3.86
C VAL A 128 11.33 -21.42 -2.54
N GLU A 129 11.56 -20.11 -2.50
CA GLU A 129 11.34 -19.29 -1.29
C GLU A 129 9.88 -19.29 -0.85
N ARG A 130 8.95 -19.20 -1.80
CA ARG A 130 7.51 -19.29 -1.52
C ARG A 130 7.17 -20.63 -0.89
N ALA A 131 7.65 -21.74 -1.45
CA ALA A 131 7.41 -23.08 -0.90
C ALA A 131 8.00 -23.21 0.51
N VAL A 132 9.23 -22.73 0.74
CA VAL A 132 9.88 -22.72 2.07
C VAL A 132 9.05 -21.92 3.07
N ALA A 133 8.54 -20.74 2.67
CA ALA A 133 7.71 -19.90 3.52
C ALA A 133 6.35 -20.55 3.85
N MET A 134 5.78 -21.34 2.93
CA MET A 134 4.57 -22.12 3.20
C MET A 134 4.83 -23.25 4.19
N ALA A 135 5.98 -23.93 4.07
CA ALA A 135 6.34 -25.03 4.96
C ALA A 135 6.83 -24.57 6.34
N ASN A 136 7.40 -23.36 6.44
CA ASN A 136 7.80 -22.73 7.68
C ASN A 136 7.36 -21.26 7.70
N PRO A 137 6.08 -20.99 8.03
CA PRO A 137 5.57 -19.62 8.12
C PRO A 137 6.32 -18.87 9.21
N ARG A 138 7.20 -17.94 8.82
CA ARG A 138 7.82 -17.03 9.79
C ARG A 138 6.70 -16.22 10.45
N ALA A 139 6.74 -16.11 11.79
CA ALA A 139 5.79 -15.32 12.56
C ALA A 139 5.59 -13.94 11.93
N ALA A 140 4.33 -13.47 11.90
CA ALA A 140 3.90 -12.25 11.23
C ALA A 140 4.92 -11.11 11.43
N VAL A 141 5.52 -10.63 10.33
CA VAL A 141 6.47 -9.51 10.38
C VAL A 141 5.71 -8.31 10.96
N HIS A 142 6.09 -7.87 12.16
CA HIS A 142 5.49 -6.71 12.78
C HIS A 142 5.79 -5.45 11.96
N GLU A 143 4.76 -4.62 11.79
CA GLU A 143 4.90 -3.34 11.13
C GLU A 143 5.84 -2.43 11.94
N SER A 144 6.81 -1.80 11.27
CA SER A 144 7.72 -0.84 11.91
C SER A 144 8.05 0.32 11.00
N MET A 145 8.29 1.47 11.61
CA MET A 145 8.70 2.70 10.94
C MET A 145 9.91 3.28 11.67
N LYS A 146 11.02 3.50 10.96
CA LYS A 146 12.28 4.00 11.56
C LYS A 146 12.84 5.15 10.73
N TYR A 147 13.38 6.18 11.37
CA TYR A 147 14.08 7.26 10.68
C TYR A 147 15.36 6.73 10.00
N VAL A 148 15.53 7.06 8.73
CA VAL A 148 16.77 6.84 7.96
C VAL A 148 17.55 8.14 7.82
N SER A 149 16.84 9.26 7.65
CA SER A 149 17.38 10.61 7.68
C SER A 149 16.45 11.52 8.49
N ALA A 150 16.73 12.83 8.55
CA ALA A 150 15.92 13.79 9.30
C ALA A 150 14.43 13.74 8.94
N ASP A 151 14.12 13.58 7.66
CA ASP A 151 12.74 13.66 7.13
C ASP A 151 12.28 12.39 6.40
N VAL A 152 13.12 11.35 6.32
CA VAL A 152 12.80 10.10 5.60
C VAL A 152 12.68 8.93 6.59
N LEU A 153 11.56 8.21 6.49
CA LEU A 153 11.31 7.01 7.28
C LEU A 153 11.33 5.75 6.40
N GLU A 154 11.98 4.69 6.90
CA GLU A 154 11.86 3.35 6.38
C GLU A 154 10.59 2.71 6.93
N LEU A 155 9.69 2.28 6.03
CA LEU A 155 8.46 1.58 6.36
C LEU A 155 8.61 0.08 6.02
N LYS A 156 8.43 -0.78 7.04
CA LYS A 156 8.50 -2.24 6.92
C LYS A 156 7.18 -2.87 7.35
N PHE A 157 6.54 -3.62 6.46
CA PHE A 157 5.35 -4.43 6.74
C PHE A 157 5.29 -5.61 5.77
N ALA A 158 4.66 -6.71 6.19
CA ALA A 158 4.38 -7.82 5.29
C ALA A 158 3.10 -7.55 4.49
N VAL A 159 3.12 -7.94 3.21
CA VAL A 159 1.98 -7.79 2.30
C VAL A 159 1.64 -9.12 1.65
N SER A 160 0.37 -9.32 1.30
CA SER A 160 -0.05 -10.46 0.51
C SER A 160 0.43 -10.34 -0.94
N GLU A 161 0.45 -11.47 -1.66
CA GLU A 161 0.77 -11.48 -3.09
C GLU A 161 -0.25 -10.65 -3.88
N GLU A 162 -1.54 -10.82 -3.60
CA GLU A 162 -2.63 -10.02 -4.18
C GLU A 162 -2.44 -8.50 -3.98
N TRP A 163 -1.96 -8.09 -2.80
CA TRP A 163 -1.69 -6.67 -2.53
C TRP A 163 -0.53 -6.14 -3.37
N SER A 164 0.52 -6.94 -3.54
CA SER A 164 1.67 -6.56 -4.36
C SER A 164 1.31 -6.49 -5.85
N GLU A 165 0.47 -7.39 -6.33
CA GLU A 165 -0.05 -7.37 -7.71
C GLU A 165 -0.88 -6.12 -7.93
N LEU A 166 -1.85 -5.85 -7.06
CA LEU A 166 -2.68 -4.65 -7.13
C LEU A 166 -1.84 -3.36 -7.10
N LEU A 167 -0.81 -3.29 -6.26
CA LEU A 167 0.08 -2.13 -6.20
C LEU A 167 0.85 -1.95 -7.52
N ASN A 168 1.33 -3.03 -8.13
CA ASN A 168 2.04 -2.96 -9.41
C ASN A 168 1.10 -2.51 -10.54
N ASP A 169 -0.12 -3.05 -10.61
CA ASP A 169 -1.13 -2.62 -11.58
C ASP A 169 -1.43 -1.12 -11.45
N VAL A 170 -1.59 -0.63 -10.22
CA VAL A 170 -1.80 0.80 -9.96
C VAL A 170 -0.59 1.63 -10.40
N LYS A 171 0.63 1.18 -10.09
CA LYS A 171 1.86 1.87 -10.52
C LYS A 171 1.97 1.93 -12.04
N ASP A 172 1.60 0.87 -12.74
CA ASP A 172 1.63 0.83 -14.21
C ASP A 172 0.62 1.81 -14.80
N LEU A 173 -0.62 1.84 -14.28
CA LEU A 173 -1.64 2.82 -14.68
C LEU A 173 -1.17 4.26 -14.45
N MET A 174 -0.56 4.53 -13.30
CA MET A 174 -0.02 5.86 -12.98
C MET A 174 1.16 6.21 -13.88
N SER A 175 2.03 5.24 -14.16
CA SER A 175 3.20 5.45 -15.03
C SER A 175 2.80 5.72 -16.47
N GLN A 176 1.76 5.05 -16.97
CA GLN A 176 1.17 5.31 -18.28
C GLN A 176 0.59 6.72 -18.37
N LYS A 177 -0.14 7.16 -17.33
CA LYS A 177 -0.73 8.50 -17.25
C LYS A 177 0.34 9.60 -17.22
N GLU A 178 1.37 9.43 -16.40
CA GLU A 178 2.44 10.42 -16.22
C GLU A 178 3.56 10.32 -17.27
N ARG A 179 3.54 9.27 -18.12
CA ARG A 179 4.57 8.95 -19.12
C ARG A 179 5.98 8.80 -18.54
N ARG A 180 6.09 8.34 -17.30
CA ARG A 180 7.34 8.04 -16.59
C ARG A 180 7.12 6.93 -15.57
N ALA A 181 8.18 6.23 -15.16
CA ALA A 181 8.06 5.26 -14.08
C ALA A 181 7.74 5.97 -12.74
N VAL A 182 6.67 5.54 -12.08
CA VAL A 182 6.23 6.07 -10.78
C VAL A 182 6.75 5.18 -9.65
N SER A 183 7.26 5.81 -8.61
CA SER A 183 7.77 5.11 -7.43
C SER A 183 6.63 4.58 -6.55
N THR A 184 6.90 3.56 -5.73
CA THR A 184 5.90 3.04 -4.80
C THR A 184 5.46 4.10 -3.77
N GLU A 185 6.39 4.95 -3.33
CA GLU A 185 6.07 6.06 -2.43
C GLU A 185 5.08 7.04 -3.07
N GLU A 186 5.36 7.49 -4.29
CA GLU A 186 4.49 8.41 -5.03
C GLU A 186 3.10 7.82 -5.24
N SER A 187 3.02 6.54 -5.65
CA SER A 187 1.74 5.85 -5.82
C SER A 187 0.93 5.77 -4.53
N LEU A 188 1.56 5.32 -3.44
CA LEU A 188 0.89 5.23 -2.14
C LEU A 188 0.48 6.61 -1.64
N PHE A 189 1.33 7.63 -1.78
CA PHE A 189 1.04 8.99 -1.36
C PHE A 189 -0.17 9.56 -2.10
N LEU A 190 -0.26 9.36 -3.41
CA LEU A 190 -1.40 9.81 -4.21
C LEU A 190 -2.69 9.07 -3.81
N LEU A 191 -2.65 7.74 -3.65
CA LEU A 191 -3.80 6.96 -3.18
C LEU A 191 -4.28 7.43 -1.79
N MET A 192 -3.35 7.63 -0.85
CA MET A 192 -3.66 8.11 0.50
C MET A 192 -4.22 9.53 0.48
N SER A 193 -3.68 10.40 -0.39
CA SER A 193 -4.15 11.76 -0.56
C SER A 193 -5.56 11.81 -1.14
N GLU A 194 -5.85 11.02 -2.18
CA GLU A 194 -7.19 10.90 -2.75
C GLU A 194 -8.21 10.35 -1.75
N PHE A 195 -7.82 9.32 -0.99
CA PHE A 195 -8.66 8.77 0.09
C PHE A 195 -8.98 9.85 1.13
N LYS A 196 -7.97 10.60 1.58
CA LYS A 196 -8.14 11.69 2.54
C LYS A 196 -9.06 12.78 1.99
N LEU A 197 -8.84 13.26 0.76
CA LEU A 197 -9.69 14.25 0.09
C LEU A 197 -11.16 13.80 0.02
N LYS A 198 -11.39 12.51 -0.21
CA LYS A 198 -12.73 11.92 -0.37
C LYS A 198 -13.44 11.71 0.97
N HIS A 199 -12.74 11.22 2.00
CA HIS A 199 -13.33 10.72 3.24
C HIS A 199 -13.14 11.62 4.46
N ASP A 200 -12.20 12.56 4.44
CA ASP A 200 -12.02 13.51 5.55
C ASP A 200 -13.31 14.35 5.75
N PRO A 201 -13.89 14.36 6.97
CA PRO A 201 -15.15 15.05 7.22
C PRO A 201 -15.05 16.57 7.06
N VAL A 202 -13.88 17.16 7.25
CA VAL A 202 -13.62 18.60 7.09
C VAL A 202 -13.52 18.92 5.60
N LEU A 203 -12.66 18.23 4.85
CA LEU A 203 -12.50 18.44 3.40
C LEU A 203 -13.82 18.16 2.66
N LYS A 204 -14.63 17.20 3.13
CA LYS A 204 -15.97 16.95 2.60
C LYS A 204 -16.91 18.13 2.85
N ALA A 205 -16.86 18.74 4.04
CA ALA A 205 -17.68 19.90 4.38
C ALA A 205 -17.28 21.14 3.56
N GLU A 206 -15.98 21.40 3.39
CA GLU A 206 -15.44 22.48 2.56
C GLU A 206 -15.89 22.33 1.10
N ARG A 207 -15.75 21.14 0.52
CA ARG A 207 -16.24 20.86 -0.85
C ARG A 207 -17.75 21.08 -0.98
N ALA A 208 -18.52 20.72 0.04
CA ALA A 208 -19.97 20.95 0.04
C ALA A 208 -20.31 22.44 0.11
N GLN A 209 -19.57 23.23 0.90
CA GLN A 209 -19.70 24.69 0.94
C GLN A 209 -19.35 25.33 -0.40
N ALA A 210 -18.21 24.96 -0.99
CA ALA A 210 -17.80 25.46 -2.30
C ALA A 210 -18.85 25.17 -3.39
N ARG A 211 -19.40 23.95 -3.41
CA ARG A 211 -20.49 23.57 -4.32
C ARG A 211 -21.76 24.39 -4.08
N ASN A 212 -22.13 24.63 -2.82
CA ASN A 212 -23.31 25.42 -2.48
C ASN A 212 -23.11 26.90 -2.86
N ALA A 213 -21.94 27.48 -2.62
CA ALA A 213 -21.59 28.84 -3.03
C ALA A 213 -21.68 29.01 -4.55
N GLY A 214 -21.14 28.05 -5.32
CA GLY A 214 -21.27 28.02 -6.78
C GLY A 214 -22.72 27.89 -7.27
N ARG A 215 -23.58 27.20 -6.52
CA ARG A 215 -25.02 27.10 -6.83
C ARG A 215 -25.74 28.42 -6.57
N THR A 216 -25.47 29.09 -5.44
CA THR A 216 -26.07 30.38 -5.08
C THR A 216 -25.74 31.45 -6.12
N LEU A 217 -24.49 31.50 -6.61
CA LEU A 217 -24.06 32.41 -7.67
C LEU A 217 -24.81 32.16 -9.00
N LYS A 218 -25.07 30.90 -9.38
CA LYS A 218 -25.85 30.57 -10.59
C LYS A 218 -27.33 30.94 -10.48
N THR A 219 -27.94 30.82 -9.30
CA THR A 219 -29.35 31.23 -9.08
C THR A 219 -29.55 32.75 -8.96
N GLY A 220 -28.51 33.51 -8.56
CA GLY A 220 -28.57 34.98 -8.47
C GLY A 220 -28.55 35.71 -9.81
N CYS A 221 -28.02 35.09 -10.88
CA CYS A 221 -27.92 35.70 -12.21
C CYS A 221 -29.22 35.59 -13.04
N ALA A 222 -30.24 34.87 -12.57
CA ALA A 222 -31.43 34.55 -13.37
C ALA A 222 -32.63 35.51 -13.15
N LYS A 223 -32.47 36.63 -12.42
CA LYS A 223 -33.57 37.57 -12.15
C LYS A 223 -33.13 39.04 -12.19
N THR A 224 -32.80 39.54 -13.38
CA THR A 224 -33.07 40.93 -13.81
C THR A 224 -32.73 41.04 -15.30
N ALA A 225 -33.74 40.99 -16.17
CA ALA A 225 -33.64 41.52 -17.52
C ALA A 225 -34.80 42.53 -17.69
N PRO A 226 -34.52 43.80 -18.03
CA PRO A 226 -35.56 44.77 -18.31
C PRO A 226 -36.17 44.53 -19.69
N ILE A 227 -37.46 44.80 -19.79
CA ILE A 227 -38.28 44.77 -21.00
C ILE A 227 -37.87 45.96 -21.88
N GLY A 228 -37.51 45.67 -23.13
CA GLY A 228 -37.26 46.66 -24.19
C GLY A 228 -37.30 45.99 -25.56
N SER A 229 -38.43 46.14 -26.25
CA SER A 229 -38.70 45.65 -27.61
C SER A 229 -37.96 46.44 -28.68
N THR A 230 -37.46 45.77 -29.73
CA THR A 230 -37.74 46.12 -31.14
C THR A 230 -37.53 44.89 -32.04
N ASN A 231 -38.43 44.76 -33.01
CA ASN A 231 -38.61 43.70 -33.99
C ASN A 231 -37.36 43.38 -34.84
N ASP A 232 -37.18 42.13 -35.26
CA ASP A 232 -37.29 41.81 -36.69
C ASP A 232 -37.56 40.32 -36.99
N GLN A 233 -38.19 40.10 -38.14
CA GLN A 233 -38.82 38.89 -38.66
C GLN A 233 -37.80 37.91 -39.27
N THR A 234 -38.01 36.59 -39.14
CA THR A 234 -38.26 35.68 -40.28
C THR A 234 -38.41 34.19 -39.88
N THR A 235 -39.57 33.64 -40.29
CA THR A 235 -39.85 32.29 -40.85
C THR A 235 -39.62 31.00 -40.07
N ALA A 236 -40.76 30.34 -39.76
CA ALA A 236 -41.15 28.95 -40.09
C ALA A 236 -40.29 27.77 -39.56
N SER A 237 -40.82 26.67 -39.02
CA SER A 237 -42.19 26.14 -38.98
C SER A 237 -42.26 24.89 -38.07
N ASN A 238 -43.45 24.71 -37.45
CA ASN A 238 -44.15 23.46 -37.10
C ASN A 238 -43.48 22.47 -36.13
N GLY A 239 -44.12 21.96 -35.08
CA GLY A 239 -45.51 21.89 -34.61
C GLY A 239 -45.47 20.93 -33.40
N SER A 240 -46.43 20.78 -32.49
CA SER A 240 -47.86 20.98 -32.53
C SER A 240 -48.38 20.84 -31.08
N THR A 241 -49.27 21.76 -30.66
CA THR A 241 -50.62 21.56 -30.07
C THR A 241 -50.75 20.50 -28.95
N CYS A 242 -51.48 20.64 -27.84
CA CYS A 242 -52.40 21.59 -27.20
C CYS A 242 -52.78 20.90 -25.87
N TYR A 243 -53.16 21.55 -24.79
CA TYR A 243 -54.52 22.02 -24.59
C TYR A 243 -54.53 22.82 -23.28
N SER A 244 -54.92 24.08 -23.40
CA SER A 244 -55.21 24.96 -22.27
C SER A 244 -56.72 24.96 -22.07
N SER A 245 -57.17 25.01 -20.83
CA SER A 245 -58.49 25.52 -20.50
C SER A 245 -58.36 26.37 -19.25
N THR A 246 -58.38 27.67 -19.54
CA THR A 246 -58.61 28.79 -18.64
C THR A 246 -60.02 28.71 -18.05
N VAL A 247 -60.14 29.00 -16.76
CA VAL A 247 -61.30 29.72 -16.20
C VAL A 247 -60.83 30.63 -15.06
N ASP A 248 -61.58 31.70 -14.92
CA ASP A 248 -61.21 33.02 -14.46
C ASP A 248 -60.99 33.25 -12.95
N ALA A 249 -60.27 34.36 -12.72
CA ALA A 249 -60.41 35.35 -11.66
C ALA A 249 -61.23 34.98 -10.40
N THR A 250 -60.57 35.00 -9.24
CA THR A 250 -60.92 35.98 -8.18
C THR A 250 -59.87 36.00 -7.08
N SER A 251 -59.50 37.23 -6.73
CA SER A 251 -58.77 37.60 -5.52
C SER A 251 -59.56 37.21 -4.27
N ALA A 252 -59.03 36.28 -3.49
CA ALA A 252 -59.45 36.06 -2.11
C ALA A 252 -58.21 35.71 -1.26
N THR A 253 -57.90 36.61 -0.34
CA THR A 253 -57.02 36.39 0.80
C THR A 253 -57.51 35.19 1.62
N PRO A 254 -56.70 34.15 1.89
CA PRO A 254 -56.98 33.24 2.97
C PRO A 254 -56.20 33.70 4.20
N ALA A 255 -56.93 34.07 5.25
CA ALA A 255 -56.42 34.11 6.60
C ALA A 255 -55.89 32.71 6.95
N VAL A 256 -54.57 32.52 6.91
CA VAL A 256 -53.93 31.30 7.36
C VAL A 256 -53.89 31.30 8.88
N VAL A 257 -54.89 30.63 9.46
CA VAL A 257 -54.79 30.10 10.82
C VAL A 257 -53.55 29.21 10.85
N SER A 258 -52.51 29.69 11.53
CA SER A 258 -51.25 28.98 11.75
C SER A 258 -51.51 27.77 12.64
N TYR A 259 -51.91 26.66 12.04
CA TYR A 259 -51.75 25.35 12.66
C TYR A 259 -50.27 24.98 12.56
N LEU A 260 -49.56 25.12 13.68
CA LEU A 260 -48.23 24.55 13.88
C LEU A 260 -48.36 23.03 13.87
N VAL A 261 -48.45 22.45 12.68
CA VAL A 261 -48.26 21.02 12.46
C VAL A 261 -46.79 20.77 12.77
N GLY A 262 -46.53 20.31 14.00
CA GLY A 262 -45.21 19.86 14.43
C GLY A 262 -44.68 18.84 13.44
N THR A 263 -43.82 19.29 12.53
CA THR A 263 -43.15 18.43 11.58
C THR A 263 -42.30 17.47 12.41
N LYS A 264 -42.69 16.19 12.46
CA LYS A 264 -41.96 15.15 13.18
C LYS A 264 -40.50 15.21 12.73
N ILE A 265 -39.63 15.77 13.57
CA ILE A 265 -38.22 15.89 13.27
C ILE A 265 -37.68 14.46 13.22
N ASN A 266 -37.03 14.06 12.13
CA ASN A 266 -36.38 12.75 12.07
C ASN A 266 -35.15 12.78 12.98
N ARG A 267 -34.85 11.68 13.69
CA ARG A 267 -33.63 11.55 14.51
C ARG A 267 -32.34 11.66 13.67
N TYR A 268 -32.42 11.48 12.35
CA TYR A 268 -31.32 11.66 11.42
C TYR A 268 -30.83 13.11 11.34
N ILE A 269 -29.57 13.35 11.72
CA ILE A 269 -28.95 14.69 11.66
C ILE A 269 -28.67 15.08 10.19
N PRO A 270 -29.23 16.20 9.69
CA PRO A 270 -29.05 16.65 8.32
C PRO A 270 -27.58 16.87 7.94
N ALA A 271 -27.28 16.70 6.64
CA ALA A 271 -25.91 16.86 6.12
C ALA A 271 -25.33 18.26 6.36
N ALA A 272 -26.17 19.31 6.27
CA ALA A 272 -25.75 20.68 6.53
C ALA A 272 -25.26 20.87 7.97
N SER A 273 -26.01 20.38 8.96
CA SER A 273 -25.60 20.40 10.37
C SER A 273 -24.32 19.60 10.60
N ARG A 274 -24.22 18.40 10.01
CA ARG A 274 -23.00 17.59 10.09
C ARG A 274 -21.77 18.29 9.50
N HIS A 275 -21.91 18.98 8.37
CA HIS A 275 -20.80 19.73 7.77
C HIS A 275 -20.39 20.94 8.63
N LYS A 276 -21.35 21.69 9.18
CA LYS A 276 -21.07 22.78 10.14
C LYS A 276 -20.28 22.27 11.34
N LEU A 277 -20.69 21.12 11.91
CA LEU A 277 -19.98 20.47 13.01
C LEU A 277 -18.58 20.01 12.62
N SER A 278 -18.42 19.38 11.46
CA SER A 278 -17.10 18.94 10.98
C SER A 278 -16.11 20.10 10.88
N LEU A 279 -16.54 21.25 10.33
CA LEU A 279 -15.70 22.44 10.20
C LEU A 279 -15.35 23.02 11.58
N ARG A 280 -16.35 23.16 12.47
CA ARG A 280 -16.16 23.69 13.81
C ARG A 280 -15.24 22.81 14.67
N ASP A 281 -15.47 21.51 14.66
CA ASP A 281 -14.81 20.55 15.56
C ASP A 281 -13.56 19.92 14.92
N SER A 282 -13.25 20.26 13.67
CA SER A 282 -12.20 19.64 12.83
C SER A 282 -12.32 18.12 12.74
N GLY A 283 -13.56 17.60 12.81
CA GLY A 283 -13.85 16.17 12.86
C GLY A 283 -13.32 15.43 14.11
N LYS A 284 -12.95 16.16 15.17
CA LYS A 284 -12.32 15.62 16.38
C LYS A 284 -13.16 15.87 17.63
N CYS A 285 -13.00 14.98 18.61
CA CYS A 285 -13.66 15.07 19.91
C CYS A 285 -13.46 16.46 20.56
N ARG A 286 -14.55 17.09 21.00
CA ARG A 286 -14.54 18.40 21.68
C ARG A 286 -14.46 18.30 23.19
N PHE A 287 -14.64 17.11 23.78
CA PHE A 287 -14.58 16.94 25.23
C PHE A 287 -13.31 17.55 25.82
N VAL A 288 -13.51 18.37 26.86
CA VAL A 288 -12.46 19.00 27.65
C VAL A 288 -12.52 18.39 29.05
N ASP A 289 -11.38 17.93 29.55
CA ASP A 289 -11.29 17.38 30.89
C ASP A 289 -11.33 18.48 31.98
N ARG A 290 -11.33 18.06 33.25
CA ARG A 290 -11.28 18.97 34.42
C ARG A 290 -10.04 19.85 34.48
N HIS A 291 -8.99 19.54 33.72
CA HIS A 291 -7.75 20.30 33.65
C HIS A 291 -7.70 21.22 32.41
N GLY A 292 -8.80 21.32 31.65
CA GLY A 292 -8.86 22.16 30.46
C GLY A 292 -8.26 21.53 29.21
N LYS A 293 -7.85 20.25 29.24
CA LYS A 293 -7.25 19.59 28.07
C LYS A 293 -8.31 18.97 27.18
N ARG A 294 -8.25 19.29 25.88
CA ARG A 294 -9.15 18.73 24.85
C ARG A 294 -8.68 17.34 24.43
N CYS A 295 -9.64 16.40 24.29
CA CYS A 295 -9.37 15.02 23.88
C CYS A 295 -8.75 14.90 22.48
N ASN A 296 -9.23 15.68 21.50
CA ASN A 296 -8.73 15.70 20.11
C ASN A 296 -8.73 14.36 19.35
N SER A 297 -9.30 13.29 19.90
CA SER A 297 -9.43 12.02 19.19
C SER A 297 -10.33 12.19 17.95
N GLY A 298 -9.81 11.80 16.78
CA GLY A 298 -10.58 11.67 15.54
C GLY A 298 -11.13 10.25 15.33
N ARG A 299 -10.84 9.31 16.24
CA ARG A 299 -11.26 7.90 16.11
C ARG A 299 -12.66 7.72 16.71
N TRP A 300 -13.52 7.02 15.96
CA TRP A 300 -14.88 6.64 16.37
C TRP A 300 -15.69 7.82 16.94
N VAL A 301 -15.78 8.90 16.16
CA VAL A 301 -16.49 10.13 16.57
C VAL A 301 -17.98 10.10 16.24
N GLN A 302 -18.78 10.36 17.25
CA GLN A 302 -20.24 10.42 17.24
C GLN A 302 -20.72 11.86 17.44
N LYS A 303 -21.96 12.13 17.03
CA LYS A 303 -22.62 13.43 17.18
C LYS A 303 -23.59 13.30 18.34
N HIS A 304 -23.36 14.08 19.37
CA HIS A 304 -24.10 14.06 20.61
C HIS A 304 -25.04 15.26 20.66
N HIS A 305 -26.30 15.04 21.00
CA HIS A 305 -27.24 16.11 21.31
C HIS A 305 -27.06 16.54 22.76
N VAL A 306 -26.76 17.81 23.00
CA VAL A 306 -26.60 18.37 24.35
C VAL A 306 -27.96 18.44 25.05
N HIS A 307 -28.96 19.04 24.39
CA HIS A 307 -30.36 18.84 24.72
C HIS A 307 -30.84 17.62 23.96
N HIS A 308 -31.25 16.58 24.68
CA HIS A 308 -31.59 15.31 24.08
C HIS A 308 -32.71 15.46 23.05
N PHE A 309 -32.57 14.74 21.92
CA PHE A 309 -33.58 14.74 20.88
C PHE A 309 -34.97 14.29 21.38
N ALA A 310 -35.02 13.36 22.35
CA ALA A 310 -36.27 12.90 22.95
C ALA A 310 -37.02 13.99 23.76
N GLU A 311 -36.28 15.02 24.20
CA GLU A 311 -36.79 16.17 24.96
C GLU A 311 -37.05 17.39 24.04
N GLY A 312 -36.99 17.20 22.72
CA GLY A 312 -37.20 18.27 21.74
C GLY A 312 -35.92 18.98 21.28
N GLY A 313 -34.73 18.46 21.59
CA GLY A 313 -33.46 19.04 21.15
C GLY A 313 -33.32 19.16 19.63
N SER A 314 -32.87 20.33 19.17
CA SER A 314 -32.71 20.63 17.73
C SER A 314 -31.48 19.94 17.12
N HIS A 315 -31.42 19.90 15.79
CA HIS A 315 -30.24 19.44 15.03
C HIS A 315 -29.30 20.58 14.64
N ASP A 316 -29.39 21.72 15.32
CA ASP A 316 -28.49 22.83 15.07
C ASP A 316 -27.09 22.50 15.55
N ALA A 317 -26.08 23.08 14.90
CA ALA A 317 -24.70 22.82 15.25
C ALA A 317 -24.40 23.22 16.71
N GLU A 318 -25.12 24.18 17.27
CA GLU A 318 -25.00 24.63 18.67
C GLU A 318 -25.47 23.57 19.67
N ASN A 319 -26.54 22.83 19.35
CA ASN A 319 -27.06 21.75 20.20
C ASN A 319 -26.31 20.42 19.99
N LEU A 320 -25.34 20.39 19.08
CA LEU A 320 -24.62 19.18 18.71
C LEU A 320 -23.13 19.28 19.06
N GLU A 321 -22.58 18.19 19.58
CA GLU A 321 -21.16 18.04 19.90
C GLU A 321 -20.54 16.83 19.21
N THR A 322 -19.32 16.98 18.70
CA THR A 322 -18.52 15.84 18.23
C THR A 322 -17.78 15.21 19.41
N LEU A 323 -18.10 13.96 19.77
CA LEU A 323 -17.47 13.23 20.87
C LEU A 323 -16.92 11.89 20.37
N CYS A 324 -15.76 11.45 20.87
CA CYS A 324 -15.34 10.07 20.64
C CYS A 324 -16.25 9.10 21.41
N TRP A 325 -16.30 7.84 20.98
CA TRP A 325 -17.15 6.81 21.61
C TRP A 325 -17.06 6.80 23.15
N ALA A 326 -15.85 6.85 23.73
CA ALA A 326 -15.66 6.84 25.17
C ALA A 326 -16.32 8.04 25.88
N HIS A 327 -16.09 9.27 25.39
CA HIS A 327 -16.69 10.47 25.96
C HIS A 327 -18.18 10.60 25.65
N HIS A 328 -18.64 10.05 24.53
CA HIS A 328 -20.05 9.96 24.22
C HIS A 328 -20.78 9.07 25.23
N VAL A 329 -20.25 7.87 25.51
CA VAL A 329 -20.78 6.99 26.57
C VAL A 329 -20.74 7.67 27.93
N MET A 330 -19.64 8.36 28.25
CA MET A 330 -19.50 9.08 29.53
C MET A 330 -20.60 10.13 29.71
N LYS A 331 -20.96 10.87 28.65
CA LYS A 331 -22.03 11.88 28.67
C LYS A 331 -23.44 11.30 28.87
N HIS A 332 -23.65 10.01 28.58
CA HIS A 332 -24.94 9.33 28.81
C HIS A 332 -25.01 8.58 30.16
N ARG A 333 -23.91 8.55 30.93
CA ARG A 333 -23.85 7.85 32.23
C ARG A 333 -24.06 8.79 33.42
N ASN A 334 -23.94 10.10 33.21
CA ASN A 334 -24.20 11.15 34.19
C ASN A 334 -25.47 11.90 33.79
#